data_AF-A0A7C2GA15-F1
#
_entry.id   AF-A0A7C2GA15-F1
#
_cell.length_a   1.000
_cell.length_b   1.000
_cell.length_c   1.000
_cell.angle_alpha   90.00
_cell.angle_beta   90.00
_cell.angle_gamma   90.00
#
_symmetry.space_group_name_H-M   'P 1'
#
loop_
_entity.id
_entity.type
_entity.pdbx_description
1 polymer ?
#
loop_
_entity_poly.entity_id
_entity_poly.type
_entity_poly.pdbx_seq_one_letter_code
_entity_poly.pdbx_strand_id
1 'polypeptide(L)'
;MRGINEEIQYKGLRFHLQIQDLGPREPVIQALLYKSGRLIHSRRVSYATYLNQPNLAQKAQSLLQELHKTIIADIHSGKFDHLLTPEEKQG
;
A
#
# COMPACT_ATOMS: atom_id res chain seq x y z
N MET A 1 -3.48 14.38 -7.27
CA MET A 1 -4.15 13.27 -6.56
C MET A 1 -3.32 12.94 -5.31
N ARG A 2 -3.89 12.94 -4.09
CA ARG A 2 -3.16 12.63 -2.83
C ARG A 2 -3.38 11.17 -2.43
N GLY A 3 -2.96 10.25 -3.28
CA GLY A 3 -3.18 8.82 -3.06
C GLY A 3 -2.85 7.98 -4.27
N ILE A 4 -2.72 6.67 -4.05
CA ILE A 4 -2.62 5.64 -5.10
C ILE A 4 -3.84 4.74 -4.97
N ASN A 5 -4.44 4.39 -6.10
CA ASN A 5 -5.43 3.32 -6.20
C ASN A 5 -5.04 2.49 -7.42
N GLU A 6 -4.62 1.25 -7.18
CA GLU A 6 -4.05 0.39 -8.22
C GLU A 6 -4.56 -1.04 -8.07
N GLU A 7 -4.93 -1.65 -9.19
CA GLU A 7 -5.15 -3.09 -9.28
C GLU A 7 -3.83 -3.77 -9.70
N ILE A 8 -3.43 -4.80 -8.97
CA ILE A 8 -2.18 -5.54 -9.19
C ILE A 8 -2.53 -7.00 -9.42
N GLN A 9 -2.07 -7.55 -10.53
CA GLN A 9 -2.23 -8.96 -10.87
C GLN A 9 -0.92 -9.73 -10.65
N TYR A 10 -0.97 -10.82 -9.91
CA TYR A 10 0.22 -11.63 -9.61
C TYR A 10 -0.18 -13.09 -9.35
N LYS A 11 0.38 -14.04 -10.12
CA LYS A 11 0.10 -15.49 -10.01
C LYS A 11 -1.40 -15.82 -9.93
N GLY A 12 -2.19 -15.26 -10.84
CA GLY A 12 -3.66 -15.43 -10.85
C GLY A 12 -4.42 -14.67 -9.76
N LEU A 13 -3.73 -14.08 -8.78
CA LEU A 13 -4.35 -13.20 -7.78
C LEU A 13 -4.59 -11.81 -8.33
N ARG A 14 -5.71 -11.22 -7.91
CA ARG A 14 -6.01 -9.80 -8.08
C ARG A 14 -6.02 -9.11 -6.73
N PHE A 15 -5.14 -8.15 -6.58
CA PHE A 15 -5.07 -7.28 -5.41
C PHE A 15 -5.54 -5.88 -5.77
N HIS A 16 -6.18 -5.19 -4.83
CA HIS A 16 -6.46 -3.77 -4.92
C HIS A 16 -5.68 -3.05 -3.82
N LEU A 17 -4.75 -2.18 -4.22
CA LEU A 17 -3.93 -1.38 -3.32
C LEU A 17 -4.43 0.05 -3.31
N GLN A 18 -4.85 0.52 -2.13
CA GLN A 18 -5.18 1.90 -1.88
C GLN A 18 -4.17 2.50 -0.89
N ILE A 19 -3.56 3.63 -1.25
CA ILE A 19 -2.66 4.38 -0.37
C ILE A 19 -3.15 5.82 -0.29
N GLN A 20 -3.22 6.36 0.92
CA GLN A 20 -3.75 7.70 1.19
C GLN A 20 -2.85 8.45 2.17
N ASP A 21 -2.74 9.76 1.96
CA ASP A 21 -2.24 10.68 2.96
C ASP A 21 -3.42 11.22 3.78
N LEU A 22 -3.46 10.92 5.09
CA LEU A 22 -4.52 11.36 6.00
C LEU A 22 -4.36 12.85 6.41
N GLY A 23 -3.27 13.48 5.99
CA GLY A 23 -3.04 14.92 6.12
C GLY A 23 -2.47 15.34 7.48
N PRO A 24 -2.14 16.63 7.66
CA PRO A 24 -1.35 17.10 8.80
C PRO A 24 -2.06 17.00 10.17
N ARG A 25 -3.39 16.83 10.20
CA ARG A 25 -4.14 16.56 11.44
C ARG A 25 -3.96 15.13 11.93
N GLU A 26 -3.72 14.21 11.01
CA GLU A 26 -3.40 12.81 11.26
C GLU A 26 -2.21 12.44 10.37
N PRO A 27 -0.97 12.82 10.74
CA PRO A 27 0.20 12.84 9.86
C PRO A 27 0.70 11.43 9.53
N VAL A 28 -0.10 10.70 8.76
CA VAL A 28 0.06 9.28 8.47
C VAL A 28 -0.24 9.04 6.99
N ILE A 29 0.68 8.31 6.34
CA ILE A 29 0.37 7.61 5.10
C ILE A 29 -0.18 6.23 5.45
N GLN A 30 -1.36 5.90 4.96
CA GLN A 30 -2.00 4.60 5.16
C GLN A 30 -2.09 3.85 3.84
N ALA A 31 -1.68 2.59 3.84
CA ALA A 31 -1.92 1.64 2.77
C ALA A 31 -2.88 0.54 3.22
N LEU A 32 -3.79 0.17 2.32
CA LEU A 32 -4.78 -0.88 2.46
C LEU A 32 -4.70 -1.79 1.23
N LEU A 33 -4.46 -3.08 1.46
CA LEU A 33 -4.39 -4.09 0.40
C LEU A 33 -5.58 -5.03 0.53
N TYR A 34 -6.37 -5.12 -0.53
CA TYR A 34 -7.55 -5.96 -0.60
C TYR A 34 -7.36 -7.12 -1.57
N LYS A 35 -7.99 -8.25 -1.27
CA LYS A 35 -8.22 -9.38 -2.19
C LYS A 35 -9.70 -9.73 -2.12
N SER A 36 -10.37 -9.79 -3.27
CA SER A 36 -11.80 -10.14 -3.37
C SER A 36 -12.70 -9.38 -2.38
N GLY A 37 -12.46 -8.07 -2.22
CA GLY A 37 -13.21 -7.20 -1.30
C GLY A 37 -12.82 -7.30 0.18
N ARG A 38 -11.95 -8.23 0.58
CA ARG A 38 -11.47 -8.38 1.96
C ARG A 38 -10.13 -7.69 2.16
N LEU A 39 -10.00 -6.92 3.24
CA LEU A 39 -8.70 -6.38 3.67
C LEU A 39 -7.80 -7.52 4.12
N ILE A 40 -6.63 -7.66 3.50
CA ILE A 40 -5.66 -8.72 3.81
C ILE A 40 -4.37 -8.18 4.42
N HIS A 41 -4.05 -6.91 4.16
CA HIS A 41 -2.90 -6.24 4.74
C HIS A 41 -3.17 -4.75 4.88
N SER A 42 -2.66 -4.15 5.94
CA SER A 42 -2.63 -2.70 6.11
C SER A 42 -1.30 -2.26 6.70
N ARG A 43 -0.86 -1.06 6.34
CA ARG A 43 0.36 -0.47 6.86
C ARG A 43 0.17 1.03 7.04
N ARG A 44 0.73 1.57 8.13
CA ARG A 44 0.68 2.99 8.48
C ARG A 44 2.09 3.48 8.71
N VAL A 45 2.42 4.63 8.14
CA VAL A 45 3.72 5.29 8.33
C VAL A 45 3.46 6.72 8.79
N SER A 46 3.89 7.03 10.01
CA SER A 46 3.79 8.38 10.55
C SER A 46 4.87 9.28 9.97
N TYR A 47 4.51 10.52 9.66
CA TYR A 47 5.41 11.60 9.29
C TYR A 47 5.33 12.78 10.28
N ALA A 48 4.82 12.54 11.49
CA ALA A 48 4.64 13.57 12.52
C ALA A 48 5.92 14.37 12.82
N THR A 49 7.09 13.71 12.77
CA THR A 49 8.42 14.32 12.96
C THR A 49 8.77 15.36 11.89
N TYR A 50 8.04 15.42 10.78
CA TYR A 50 8.28 16.32 9.66
C TYR A 50 7.26 17.47 9.57
N LEU A 51 6.26 17.54 10.47
CA LEU A 51 5.14 18.50 10.37
C LEU A 51 5.56 19.97 10.22
N ASN A 52 6.65 20.37 10.87
CA ASN A 52 7.14 21.76 10.85
C ASN A 52 8.19 22.01 9.76
N GLN A 53 8.46 21.04 8.89
CA GLN A 53 9.46 21.19 7.85
C GLN A 53 8.85 21.81 6.60
N PRO A 54 9.57 22.76 5.95
CA PRO A 54 9.06 23.44 4.75
C PRO A 54 8.80 22.48 3.58
N ASN A 55 9.43 21.30 3.59
CA ASN A 55 9.27 20.24 2.59
C ASN A 55 8.30 19.11 3.01
N LEU A 56 7.41 19.34 3.99
CA LEU A 56 6.44 18.34 4.48
C LEU A 56 5.70 17.63 3.33
N ALA A 57 5.17 18.39 2.37
CA ALA A 57 4.41 17.83 1.25
C ALA A 57 5.25 16.89 0.39
N GLN A 58 6.50 17.25 0.12
CA GLN A 58 7.43 16.40 -0.63
C GLN A 58 7.74 15.13 0.16
N LYS A 59 7.98 15.23 1.48
CA LYS A 59 8.25 14.08 2.34
C LYS A 59 7.06 13.12 2.41
N ALA A 60 5.85 13.64 2.59
CA ALA A 60 4.64 12.83 2.58
C ALA A 60 4.48 12.08 1.25
N GLN A 61 4.72 12.77 0.13
CA GLN A 61 4.70 12.15 -1.19
C GLN A 61 5.78 11.06 -1.35
N SER A 62 7.01 11.29 -0.90
CA SER A 62 8.08 10.29 -0.94
C SER A 62 7.74 9.06 -0.12
N LEU A 63 7.25 9.22 1.11
CA LEU A 63 6.82 8.12 1.97
C LEU A 63 5.68 7.30 1.33
N LEU A 64 4.76 7.97 0.64
CA LEU A 64 3.70 7.32 -0.11
C LEU A 64 4.23 6.46 -1.26
N GLN A 65 5.21 6.96 -2.02
CA GLN A 65 5.86 6.20 -3.10
C GLN A 65 6.72 5.05 -2.57
N GLU A 66 7.41 5.23 -1.45
CA GLU A 66 8.20 4.18 -0.80
C GLU A 66 7.31 3.07 -0.25
N LEU A 67 6.20 3.43 0.39
CA LEU A 67 5.21 2.48 0.90
C LEU A 67 4.59 1.67 -0.24
N HIS A 68 4.27 2.33 -1.36
CA HIS A 68 3.83 1.67 -2.58
C HIS A 68 4.83 0.62 -3.08
N LYS A 69 6.07 1.03 -3.36
CA LYS A 69 7.13 0.13 -3.83
C LYS A 69 7.34 -1.06 -2.89
N THR A 70 7.27 -0.81 -1.58
CA THR A 70 7.42 -1.87 -0.57
C THR A 70 6.31 -2.91 -0.67
N ILE A 71 5.06 -2.49 -0.84
CA ILE A 71 3.92 -3.40 -0.96
C ILE A 71 3.97 -4.18 -2.28
N ILE A 72 4.34 -3.52 -3.38
CA ILE A 72 4.57 -4.18 -4.66
C ILE A 72 5.66 -5.26 -4.52
N ALA A 73 6.79 -4.94 -3.88
CA ALA A 73 7.86 -5.91 -3.64
C ALA A 73 7.39 -7.09 -2.76
N ASP A 74 6.63 -6.81 -1.70
CA ASP A 74 6.01 -7.84 -0.85
C ASP A 74 5.14 -8.80 -1.67
N ILE A 75 4.29 -8.29 -2.58
CA ILE A 75 3.48 -9.11 -3.49
C ILE A 75 4.37 -9.97 -4.40
N HIS A 76 5.34 -9.36 -5.09
CA HIS A 76 6.19 -10.10 -6.05
C HIS A 76 7.13 -11.11 -5.37
N SER A 77 7.49 -10.89 -4.11
CA SER A 77 8.28 -11.85 -3.31
C SER A 77 7.48 -13.08 -2.86
N GLY A 78 6.17 -13.12 -3.12
CA GLY A 78 5.30 -14.22 -2.75
C GLY A 78 4.82 -14.19 -1.30
N LYS A 79 4.98 -13.06 -0.58
CA LYS A 79 4.54 -12.92 0.82
C LYS A 79 3.06 -13.28 1.02
N PHE A 80 2.24 -13.05 0.00
CA PHE A 80 0.80 -13.29 0.02
C PHE A 80 0.38 -14.58 -0.70
N ASP A 81 1.32 -15.44 -1.12
CA ASP A 81 1.02 -16.68 -1.87
C ASP A 81 0.21 -17.69 -1.05
N HIS A 82 0.29 -17.63 0.28
CA HIS A 82 -0.54 -18.45 1.16
C HIS A 82 -2.05 -18.13 1.05
N LEU A 83 -2.42 -17.02 0.40
CA LEU A 83 -3.80 -16.63 0.13
C LEU A 83 -4.34 -17.18 -1.20
N LEU A 84 -3.51 -17.90 -1.96
CA LEU A 84 -3.92 -18.61 -3.18
C LEU A 84 -4.93 -19.71 -2.84
N THR A 85 -6.09 -19.68 -3.47
CA THR A 85 -7.04 -20.81 -3.50
C THR A 85 -6.47 -21.95 -4.36
N PRO A 86 -6.98 -23.19 -4.22
CA PRO A 86 -6.56 -24.31 -5.07
C PRO A 86 -6.67 -24.02 -6.57
N GLU A 87 -7.67 -23.24 -6.99
CA GLU A 87 -7.88 -22.83 -8.38
C GLU A 87 -6.81 -21.82 -8.84
N GLU A 88 -6.40 -20.90 -7.95
CA GLU A 88 -5.35 -19.90 -8.23
C GLU A 88 -3.93 -20.53 -8.25
N LYS A 89 -3.76 -21.75 -7.72
CA LYS A 89 -2.47 -22.47 -7.73
C LYS A 89 -2.18 -23.24 -9.03
N GLN A 90 -3.17 -23.41 -9.89
CA GLN A 90 -3.08 -24.27 -11.09
C GLN A 90 -2.89 -23.50 -12.40
N GLY A 91 -2.88 -22.16 -12.36
CA GLY A 91 -2.63 -21.28 -13.50
C GLY A 91 -1.28 -20.60 -13.42
#